data_AF-A0A822E7T8-F1
#
_entry.id   AF-A0A822E7T8-F1
#
_cell.length_a   1.000
_cell.length_b   1.000
_cell.length_c   1.000
_cell.angle_alpha   90.00
_cell.angle_beta   90.00
_cell.angle_gamma   90.00
#
_symmetry.space_group_name_H-M   'P 1'
#
loop_
_entity.id
_entity.type
_entity.pdbx_description
1 polymer ?
#
loop_
_entity_poly.entity_id
_entity_poly.type
_entity_poly.pdbx_seq_one_letter_code
_entity_poly.pdbx_strand_id
1 'polypeptide(L)' 'MEIKKLMDSKKYKQTLNLFNEQSAIATNSTIVMAIKACTQLHDYKTGFDIQQKLSSKSLNDPYIQTSLIHFY' A
#
# COMPACT_ATOMS: atom_id res chain seq x y z
N MET A 1 -0.52 -15.24 -0.90
CA MET A 1 -0.50 -14.08 -1.81
C MET A 1 0.91 -13.51 -1.84
N GLU A 2 1.45 -13.26 -3.04
CA GLU A 2 2.87 -12.95 -3.24
C GLU A 2 3.30 -11.60 -2.65
N ILE A 3 2.47 -10.56 -2.78
CA ILE A 3 2.70 -9.24 -2.15
C ILE A 3 2.92 -9.36 -0.64
N LYS A 4 2.14 -10.21 0.05
CA LYS A 4 2.31 -10.47 1.48
C LYS A 4 3.68 -11.08 1.80
N LYS A 5 4.11 -12.07 1.02
CA LYS A 5 5.42 -12.73 1.19
C LYS A 5 6.57 -11.73 1.04
N LEU A 6 6.48 -10.81 0.07
CA LEU A 6 7.48 -9.76 -0.15
C LEU A 6 7.51 -8.76 1.02
N MET A 7 6.36 -8.37 1.55
CA MET A 7 6.27 -7.52 2.74
C MET A 7 6.90 -8.15 3.97
N ASP A 8 6.55 -9.42 4.25
CA ASP A 8 7.09 -10.15 5.41
C ASP A 8 8.63 -10.33 5.28
N SER A 9 9.14 -10.40 4.05
CA SER A 9 10.57 -10.44 3.74
C SER A 9 11.24 -9.07 3.69
N LYS A 10 10.55 -7.98 4.06
CA LYS A 10 11.01 -6.58 4.02
C LYS A 10 11.46 -6.10 2.63
N LYS A 11 10.98 -6.74 1.55
CA LYS A 11 11.31 -6.38 0.17
C LYS A 11 10.38 -5.29 -0.35
N TYR A 12 10.35 -4.15 0.33
CA TYR A 12 9.36 -3.09 0.13
C TYR A 12 9.30 -2.56 -1.31
N LYS A 13 10.46 -2.38 -1.97
CA LYS A 13 10.51 -1.92 -3.37
C LYS A 13 9.87 -2.94 -4.33
N GLN A 14 10.09 -4.23 -4.09
CA GLN A 14 9.47 -5.29 -4.88
C GLN A 14 7.96 -5.37 -4.62
N THR A 15 7.55 -5.17 -3.36
CA THR A 15 6.12 -5.04 -3.03
C THR A 15 5.46 -3.94 -3.84
N LEU A 16 6.05 -2.74 -3.90
CA LEU A 16 5.48 -1.62 -4.64
C LEU A 16 5.45 -1.88 -6.14
N ASN A 17 6.52 -2.45 -6.71
CA ASN A 17 6.53 -2.82 -8.13
C ASN A 17 5.40 -3.78 -8.47
N LEU A 18 5.26 -4.86 -7.68
CA LEU A 18 4.21 -5.85 -7.90
C LEU A 18 2.80 -5.28 -7.68
N PHE A 19 2.63 -4.41 -6.68
CA PHE A 19 1.38 -3.70 -6.46
C PHE A 19 1.01 -2.81 -7.65
N ASN A 20 1.97 -2.08 -8.21
CA ASN A 20 1.74 -1.20 -9.37
C ASN A 20 1.37 -2.00 -10.62
N GLU A 21 2.05 -3.13 -10.87
CA GLU A 21 1.75 -4.06 -11.96
C GLU A 21 0.34 -4.66 -11.84
N GLN A 22 -0.12 -4.91 -10.61
CA GLN A 22 -1.42 -5.54 -10.32
C GLN A 22 -2.48 -4.55 -9.81
N SER A 23 -2.26 -3.25 -10.00
CA SER A 23 -3.09 -2.20 -9.41
C SER A 23 -4.58 -2.29 -9.79
N ALA A 24 -4.88 -2.82 -10.98
CA ALA A 24 -6.25 -3.03 -11.46
C ALA A 24 -7.08 -4.03 -10.62
N ILE A 25 -6.42 -4.95 -9.90
CA ILE A 25 -7.05 -5.96 -9.04
C ILE A 25 -6.70 -5.79 -7.57
N ALA A 26 -6.23 -4.59 -7.19
CA ALA A 26 -5.83 -4.28 -5.83
C ALA A 26 -6.99 -4.46 -4.84
N THR A 27 -6.74 -5.24 -3.80
CA THR A 27 -7.63 -5.38 -2.64
C THR A 27 -7.20 -4.42 -1.53
N ASN A 28 -8.09 -4.15 -0.57
CA ASN A 28 -7.76 -3.32 0.59
C ASN A 28 -6.51 -3.81 1.34
N SER A 29 -6.29 -5.13 1.43
CA SER A 29 -5.09 -5.68 2.07
C SER A 29 -3.81 -5.39 1.29
N THR A 30 -3.85 -5.46 -0.05
CA THR A 30 -2.70 -5.08 -0.89
C THR A 30 -2.42 -3.58 -0.86
N ILE A 31 -3.46 -2.75 -0.75
CA ILE A 31 -3.34 -1.29 -0.56
C ILE A 31 -2.65 -0.98 0.77
N VAL A 32 -3.07 -1.62 1.87
CA VAL A 32 -2.41 -1.52 3.18
C VAL A 32 -0.93 -1.86 3.10
N MET A 33 -0.59 -2.95 2.40
CA MET A 33 0.79 -3.37 2.21
C MET A 33 1.60 -2.36 1.40
N ALA A 34 1.01 -1.78 0.34
CA ALA A 34 1.66 -0.76 -0.47
C ALA A 34 1.90 0.53 0.33
N ILE A 35 0.92 1.03 1.09
CA ILE A 35 1.08 2.21 1.96
C ILE A 35 2.19 1.98 2.98
N LYS A 36 2.19 0.82 3.65
CA LYS A 36 3.27 0.45 4.60
C LYS A 36 4.63 0.37 3.93
N ALA A 37 4.72 -0.16 2.70
CA ALA A 37 5.97 -0.19 1.95
C ALA A 37 6.47 1.23 1.63
N CYS A 38 5.58 2.14 1.24
CA CYS A 38 5.93 3.55 1.03
C CYS A 38 6.48 4.19 2.31
N THR A 39 5.85 3.98 3.46
CA THR A 39 6.34 4.46 4.77
C THR A 39 7.76 3.98 5.06
N GLN A 40 8.03 2.68 4.87
CA GLN A 40 9.35 2.10 5.15
C GLN A 40 10.44 2.57 4.18
N LEU A 41 10.07 2.94 2.96
CA LEU A 41 10.98 3.46 1.95
C LEU A 41 11.13 4.97 2.00
N HIS A 42 10.36 5.67 2.84
CA HIS A 42 10.19 7.12 2.82
C HIS A 42 9.77 7.65 1.43
N ASP A 43 9.06 6.84 0.65
CA ASP A 43 8.52 7.22 -0.66
C ASP A 43 7.15 7.88 -0.50
N TYR A 44 7.17 9.09 0.03
CA TYR A 44 5.94 9.83 0.31
C TYR A 44 5.17 10.16 -0.97
N LYS A 45 5.87 10.43 -2.07
CA LYS A 45 5.24 10.73 -3.36
C LYS A 45 4.34 9.58 -3.81
N THR A 46 4.87 8.35 -3.83
CA THR A 46 4.09 7.17 -4.23
C THR A 46 2.94 6.92 -3.24
N GLY A 47 3.17 7.09 -1.94
CA GLY A 47 2.10 6.96 -0.94
C GLY A 47 0.94 7.94 -1.15
N PHE A 48 1.24 9.21 -1.47
CA PHE A 48 0.22 10.21 -1.81
C PHE A 48 -0.55 9.85 -3.08
N ASP A 49 0.14 9.38 -4.12
CA ASP A 49 -0.50 8.97 -5.38
C ASP A 49 -1.45 7.78 -5.16
N ILE A 50 -1.09 6.84 -4.27
CA ILE A 50 -1.96 5.73 -3.88
C ILE A 50 -3.19 6.24 -3.13
N GLN A 51 -3.00 7.09 -2.12
CA GLN A 51 -4.10 7.64 -1.32
C GLN A 51 -5.13 8.38 -2.17
N GLN A 52 -4.67 9.21 -3.12
CA GLN A 52 -5.56 9.99 -4.00
C GLN A 52 -6.43 9.10 -4.91
N LYS A 53 -5.98 7.87 -5.21
CA LYS A 53 -6.72 6.91 -6.05
C LYS A 53 -7.68 6.04 -5.25
N LEU A 54 -7.72 6.16 -3.92
CA LEU A 54 -8.61 5.36 -3.09
C LEU A 54 -10.07 5.76 -3.27
N SER A 55 -10.92 4.77 -3.45
CA SER A 55 -12.37 4.96 -3.43
C SER A 55 -12.85 5.28 -2.00
N SER A 56 -14.02 5.91 -1.86
CA SER A 56 -14.66 6.16 -0.56
C SER A 56 -14.88 4.86 0.23
N LYS A 57 -15.14 3.74 -0.46
CA LYS A 57 -15.26 2.43 0.17
C LYS A 57 -13.94 1.96 0.79
N SER A 58 -12.82 2.14 0.10
CA SER A 58 -11.49 1.81 0.60
C SER A 58 -11.06 2.73 1.73
N LEU A 59 -11.42 4.03 1.67
CA LEU A 59 -11.13 4.98 2.74
C LEU A 59 -11.88 4.67 4.05
N ASN A 60 -13.00 3.95 3.99
CA ASN A 60 -13.73 3.48 5.17
C ASN A 60 -13.16 2.19 5.77
N ASP A 61 -12.13 1.60 5.17
CA ASP A 61 -11.47 0.42 5.72
C ASP A 61 -10.55 0.83 6.90
N PRO A 62 -10.78 0.32 8.13
CA PRO A 62 -10.00 0.72 9.30
C PRO A 62 -8.51 0.41 9.19
N TYR A 63 -8.13 -0.65 8.46
CA TYR A 63 -6.72 -1.01 8.27
C TYR A 63 -6.02 -0.05 7.32
N ILE A 64 -6.73 0.43 6.28
CA ILE A 64 -6.22 1.48 5.40
C ILE A 64 -6.04 2.77 6.19
N GLN A 65 -7.05 3.21 6.95
CA GLN A 65 -6.95 4.42 7.79
C GLN A 65 -5.78 4.35 8.78
N THR A 66 -5.64 3.23 9.50
CA THR A 66 -4.52 3.03 10.43
C THR A 66 -3.17 3.08 9.72
N SER A 67 -3.09 2.54 8.50
CA SER A 67 -1.85 2.57 7.72
C SER A 67 -1.52 3.96 7.20
N LEU A 68 -2.53 4.76 6.87
CA LEU A 68 -2.37 6.17 6.51
C LEU A 68 -1.88 7.00 7.72
N ILE A 69 -2.40 6.76 8.93
CA ILE A 69 -1.91 7.43 10.15
C ILE A 69 -0.42 7.18 10.36
N HIS A 70 0.06 5.95 10.17
CA HIS A 70 1.50 5.65 10.27
C HIS A 70 2.34 6.18 9.10
N PHE A 71 1.72 6.52 7.98
CA PHE A 71 2.40 7.03 6.81
C PHE A 71 2.68 8.53 6.90
N TYR A 72 1.81 9.28 7.56
CA TYR A 72 2.01 10.70 7.92
C TYR A 72 2.85 10.86 9.18
#